data_AF-A0A1I3DTV4-F1
#
_entry.id   AF-A0A1I3DTV4-F1
#
_cell.length_a   1.000
_cell.length_b   1.000
_cell.length_c   1.000
_cell.angle_alpha   90.00
_cell.angle_beta   90.00
_cell.angle_gamma   90.00
#
_symmetry.space_group_name_H-M   'P 1'
#
loop_
_entity.id
_entity.type
_entity.pdbx_description
1 polymer ?
#
loop_
_entity_poly.entity_id
_entity_poly.type
_entity_poly.pdbx_seq_one_letter_code
_entity_poly.pdbx_strand_id
1 'polypeptide(L)' 'MKTLTRILSKIVLTFIFWYVINRLFLFFFGTFIPGPEEMKGVIFLYALIFVVEVGLAYLCTSLVFRSDKTKRK' A
#
# COMPACT_ATOMS: atom_id res chain seq x y z
N MET A 1 -11.91 -21.20 -13.76
CA MET A 1 -10.99 -20.12 -14.21
C MET A 1 -11.36 -18.71 -13.70
N LYS A 2 -12.62 -18.25 -13.75
CA LYS A 2 -13.02 -16.88 -13.34
C LYS A 2 -12.62 -16.48 -11.90
N THR A 3 -12.56 -17.43 -10.97
CA THR A 3 -12.15 -17.17 -9.57
C THR A 3 -10.66 -16.89 -9.44
N LEU A 4 -9.84 -17.57 -10.25
CA LEU A 4 -8.37 -17.49 -10.19
C LEU A 4 -7.88 -16.15 -10.76
N THR A 5 -8.45 -15.70 -11.88
CA THR A 5 -8.21 -14.35 -12.43
C THR A 5 -8.67 -13.24 -11.48
N ARG A 6 -9.74 -13.46 -10.71
CA ARG A 6 -10.20 -12.49 -9.69
C ARG A 6 -9.27 -12.39 -8.49
N ILE A 7 -8.61 -13.49 -8.12
CA ILE A 7 -7.61 -13.50 -7.04
C ILE A 7 -6.31 -12.86 -7.53
N LEU A 8 -5.82 -13.24 -8.72
CA LEU A 8 -4.64 -12.66 -9.35
C LEU A 8 -4.75 -11.15 -9.52
N SER A 9 -5.89 -10.65 -10.04
CA SER A 9 -6.12 -9.21 -10.19
C SER A 9 -6.10 -8.46 -8.86
N LYS A 10 -6.61 -9.05 -7.77
CA LYS A 10 -6.50 -8.47 -6.43
C LYS A 10 -5.07 -8.35 -5.96
N ILE A 11 -4.28 -9.40 -6.15
CA ILE A 11 -2.87 -9.43 -5.74
C ILE A 11 -2.07 -8.39 -6.52
N VAL A 12 -2.21 -8.39 -7.84
CA VAL A 12 -1.53 -7.42 -8.72
C VAL A 12 -1.93 -5.99 -8.36
N LEU A 13 -3.22 -5.75 -8.11
CA LEU A 13 -3.69 -4.41 -7.75
C LEU A 13 -3.17 -3.94 -6.39
N THR A 14 -3.07 -4.83 -5.40
CA THR A 14 -2.43 -4.52 -4.11
C THR A 14 -0.97 -4.17 -4.28
N PHE A 15 -0.22 -4.88 -5.13
CA PHE A 15 1.17 -4.54 -5.42
C PHE A 15 1.31 -3.18 -6.11
N ILE A 16 0.44 -2.87 -7.08
CA ILE A 16 0.42 -1.56 -7.74
C ILE A 16 0.12 -0.46 -6.74
N PHE A 17 -0.90 -0.63 -5.89
CA PHE A 17 -1.24 0.37 -4.88
C PHE A 17 -0.13 0.56 -3.86
N TRP A 18 0.51 -0.52 -3.42
CA TRP A 18 1.64 -0.43 -2.52
C TRP A 18 2.78 0.36 -3.15
N TYR A 19 3.16 0.06 -4.40
CA TYR A 19 4.18 0.83 -5.11
C TYR A 19 3.84 2.33 -5.21
N VAL A 20 2.58 2.65 -5.55
CA VAL A 20 2.12 4.04 -5.65
C VAL A 20 2.15 4.75 -4.30
N ILE A 21 1.66 4.11 -3.23
CA ILE A 21 1.65 4.66 -1.88
C ILE A 21 3.09 4.90 -1.39
N ASN A 22 3.98 3.94 -1.62
CA ASN A 22 5.39 4.07 -1.24
C ASN A 22 6.05 5.24 -1.97
N ARG A 23 5.79 5.40 -3.28
CA ARG A 23 6.25 6.58 -4.03
C ARG A 23 5.69 7.89 -3.51
N LEU A 24 4.42 7.94 -3.13
CA LEU A 24 3.80 9.12 -2.53
C LEU A 24 4.45 9.43 -1.17
N PHE A 25 4.65 8.42 -0.34
CA PHE A 25 5.33 8.57 0.94
C PHE A 25 6.76 9.10 0.76
N LEU A 26 7.52 8.54 -0.19
CA LEU A 26 8.86 9.02 -0.51
C LEU A 26 8.84 10.46 -1.06
N PHE A 27 7.82 10.83 -1.83
CA PHE A 27 7.67 12.19 -2.35
C PHE A 27 7.34 13.21 -1.24
N PHE A 28 6.43 12.87 -0.32
CA PHE A 28 6.01 13.78 0.76
C PHE A 28 7.00 13.83 1.92
N PHE A 29 7.63 12.70 2.25
CA PHE A 29 8.43 12.54 3.47
C PHE A 29 9.88 12.15 3.20
N GLY A 30 10.30 11.92 1.96
CA GLY A 30 11.66 11.49 1.63
C GLY A 30 12.76 12.47 2.06
N THR A 31 12.43 13.74 2.29
CA THR A 31 13.36 14.75 2.82
C THR A 31 13.27 14.90 4.35
N PHE A 32 12.20 14.39 4.97
CA PHE A 32 11.91 14.55 6.40
C PHE A 32 12.19 13.29 7.22
N ILE A 33 12.30 12.12 6.58
CA ILE A 33 12.63 10.87 7.26
C ILE A 33 14.16 10.83 7.43
N PRO A 34 14.66 10.92 8.69
CA PRO A 34 16.08 10.87 8.95
C PRO A 34 16.66 9.53 8.48
N GLY A 35 17.87 9.57 7.93
CA GLY A 35 18.55 8.37 7.50
C GLY A 35 18.77 7.39 8.67
N PRO A 36 18.92 6.08 8.40
CA PRO A 36 19.21 5.09 9.44
C PRO A 36 20.50 5.39 10.22
N GLU A 37 21.33 6.28 9.69
CA GLU A 37 22.62 6.71 10.23
C GLU A 37 22.48 7.83 11.28
N GLU A 38 21.37 8.58 11.25
CA GLU A 38 21.15 9.75 12.11
C GLU A 38 20.52 9.38 13.46
N MET A 39 19.71 8.30 13.52
CA MET A 39 19.06 7.88 14.77
C MET A 39 18.84 6.36 14.82
N LYS A 40 19.42 5.69 15.84
CA LYS A 40 19.30 4.24 16.07
C LYS A 40 17.85 3.72 16.30
N GLY A 41 16.86 4.61 16.46
CA GLY A 41 15.44 4.27 16.60
C GLY A 41 14.63 4.31 15.29
N VAL A 42 15.25 4.75 14.20
CA VAL A 42 14.58 4.98 12.90
C VAL A 42 14.06 3.70 12.26
N ILE A 43 14.62 2.53 12.62
CA ILE A 43 14.16 1.24 12.10
C ILE A 43 12.71 0.93 12.53
N PHE A 44 12.30 1.35 13.73
CA PHE A 44 10.92 1.21 14.21
C PHE A 44 9.98 2.16 13.47
N LEU A 45 10.46 3.36 13.12
CA LEU A 45 9.71 4.31 12.33
C LEU A 45 9.46 3.76 10.91
N TYR A 46 10.48 3.21 10.26
CA TYR A 46 10.32 2.55 8.96
C TYR A 46 9.39 1.35 9.02
N ALA A 47 9.47 0.52 10.07
CA ALA A 47 8.55 -0.59 10.28
C ALA A 47 7.10 -0.11 10.45
N LEU A 48 6.87 0.98 11.18
CA LEU A 48 5.55 1.58 11.35
C LEU A 48 5.02 2.13 10.02
N ILE A 49 5.85 2.85 9.26
CA ILE A 49 5.51 3.37 7.93
C ILE A 49 5.12 2.22 7.02
N PHE A 50 5.90 1.15 6.97
CA PHE A 50 5.61 -0.04 6.17
C PHE A 50 4.25 -0.66 6.50
N VAL A 51 3.92 -0.83 7.78
CA VAL A 51 2.61 -1.36 8.20
C VAL A 51 1.47 -0.46 7.74
N VAL A 52 1.64 0.86 7.82
CA VAL A 52 0.65 1.85 7.35
C VAL A 52 0.49 1.79 5.83
N GLU A 53 1.59 1.71 5.07
CA GLU A 53 1.55 1.59 3.60
C GLU A 53 0.79 0.35 3.15
N VAL A 54 1.07 -0.80 3.78
CA VAL A 54 0.39 -2.08 3.48
C VAL A 54 -1.09 -1.99 3.83
N GLY A 55 -1.44 -1.39 4.98
CA GLY A 55 -2.83 -1.18 5.38
C GLY A 55 -3.60 -0.29 4.40
N LEU A 56 -2.99 0.81 3.95
CA LEU A 56 -3.58 1.70 2.94
C LEU A 56 -3.74 1.01 1.59
N ALA A 57 -2.74 0.24 1.14
CA ALA A 57 -2.81 -0.50 -0.11
C ALA A 57 -3.97 -1.51 -0.08
N TYR A 58 -4.14 -2.22 1.04
CA TYR A 58 -5.25 -3.15 1.21
C TYR A 58 -6.62 -2.46 1.23
N LEU A 59 -6.73 -1.30 1.91
CA LEU A 59 -7.94 -0.49 1.91
C LEU A 59 -8.29 0.00 0.49
N CYS A 60 -7.32 0.53 -0.26
CA CYS A 60 -7.52 0.97 -1.64
C CYS A 60 -7.99 -0.17 -2.54
N THR A 61 -7.31 -1.32 -2.50
CA THR A 61 -7.74 -2.53 -3.22
C THR A 61 -9.17 -2.91 -2.81
N SER A 62 -9.46 -2.98 -1.52
CA SER A 62 -10.78 -3.33 -1.01
C SER A 62 -11.87 -2.37 -1.50
N LEU A 63 -11.62 -1.05 -1.50
CA LEU A 63 -12.57 -0.05 -2.00
C LEU A 63 -12.84 -0.18 -3.51
N VAL A 64 -11.80 -0.43 -4.31
CA VAL A 64 -11.96 -0.65 -5.76
C VAL A 64 -12.82 -1.89 -6.03
N PHE A 65 -12.52 -3.01 -5.35
CA PHE A 65 -13.28 -4.25 -5.53
C PHE A 65 -14.67 -4.23 -4.87
N ARG A 66 -14.88 -3.39 -3.85
CA ARG A 66 -16.19 -3.18 -3.21
C ARG A 66 -17.09 -2.31 -4.08
N SER A 67 -16.54 -1.29 -4.76
CA SER A 67 -17.28 -0.46 -5.72
C SER A 67 -17.78 -1.28 -6.93
N ASP A 68 -17.02 -2.30 -7.35
CA ASP A 68 -17.43 -3.23 -8.42
C ASP A 68 -18.65 -4.10 -8.05
N LYS A 69 -18.89 -4.35 -6.75
CA LYS A 69 -20.09 -5.08 -6.30
C LYS A 69 -21.34 -4.20 -6.25
N THR A 70 -21.19 -2.90 -6.00
CA THR A 70 -22.32 -1.96 -5.94
C THR A 70 -22.94 -1.71 -7.31
N LYS A 71 -22.19 -1.85 -8.41
CA LYS A 71 -22.72 -1.71 -9.77
C LYS A 71 -23.52 -2.91 -10.30
N ARG A 72 -23.67 -4.00 -9.54
CA ARG A 72 -24.44 -5.20 -9.92
C ARG A 72 -25.75 -5.37 -9.13
N LYS A 73 -26.32 -4.29 -8.61
CA LYS A 73 -27.69 -4.27 -8.08
C LYS A 73 -28.55 -3.39 -8.95
#